data_AF-A0A822DHL1-F1
#
_entry.id   AF-A0A822DHL1-F1
#
_cell.length_a   1.000
_cell.length_b   1.000
_cell.length_c   1.000
_cell.angle_alpha   90.00
_cell.angle_beta   90.00
_cell.angle_gamma   90.00
#
_symmetry.space_group_name_H-M   'P 1'
#
loop_
_entity.id
_entity.type
_entity.pdbx_description
1 polymer ?
#
loop_
_entity_poly.entity_id
_entity_poly.type
_entity_poly.pdbx_seq_one_letter_code
_entity_poly.pdbx_strand_id
1 'polypeptide(L)'
;MHSVFRVGDIKKTANNSRLWKVQLTLTDENDPQLATLTQRMQEALYGSTAWERLGDLLIQVGHFNQADELYNELLKDASNDSAMADIYHQLGRVKSQQGRYEK
;
A
#
# COMPACT_ATOMS: atom_id res chain seq x y z
N MET A 1 -14.54 -0.83 -9.92
CA MET A 1 -14.39 -2.04 -9.07
C MET A 1 -13.10 -2.73 -9.45
N HIS A 2 -12.16 -2.87 -8.52
CA HIS A 2 -10.96 -3.69 -8.73
C HIS A 2 -11.26 -5.09 -8.19
N SER A 3 -11.11 -6.13 -9.02
CA SER A 3 -11.29 -7.52 -8.58
C SER A 3 -10.04 -7.99 -7.83
N VAL A 4 -10.22 -8.42 -6.59
CA VAL A 4 -9.17 -9.04 -5.78
C VAL A 4 -9.33 -10.56 -5.84
N PHE A 5 -8.22 -11.26 -6.05
CA PHE A 5 -8.20 -12.72 -6.11
C PHE A 5 -7.25 -13.26 -5.05
N ARG A 6 -7.71 -14.27 -4.31
CA ARG A 6 -6.84 -15.08 -3.46
C ARG A 6 -6.13 -16.11 -4.34
N VAL A 7 -4.80 -16.15 -4.22
CA VAL A 7 -3.98 -17.22 -4.77
C VAL A 7 -4.09 -18.44 -3.86
N GLY A 8 -4.62 -19.53 -4.40
CA GLY A 8 -4.66 -20.84 -3.76
C GLY A 8 -3.49 -21.71 -4.21
N ASP A 9 -3.78 -22.98 -4.53
CA ASP A 9 -2.79 -23.94 -4.98
C ASP A 9 -2.07 -23.50 -6.27
N ILE A 10 -0.75 -23.65 -6.27
CA ILE A 10 0.11 -23.48 -7.44
C ILE A 10 0.74 -24.85 -7.74
N LYS A 11 0.41 -25.44 -8.89
CA LYS A 11 0.85 -26.79 -9.25
C LYS A 11 1.40 -26.82 -10.67
N LYS A 12 2.46 -27.59 -10.90
CA LYS A 12 2.93 -27.89 -12.27
C LYS A 12 1.89 -28.76 -12.97
N THR A 13 1.70 -28.54 -14.27
CA THR A 13 0.85 -29.43 -15.07
C THR A 13 1.57 -30.75 -15.30
N ALA A 14 0.85 -31.87 -15.16
CA ALA A 14 1.43 -33.20 -15.33
C ALA A 14 2.04 -33.41 -16.73
N ASN A 15 1.47 -32.77 -17.75
CA ASN A 15 1.85 -32.99 -19.15
C ASN A 15 2.93 -32.01 -19.65
N ASN A 16 3.30 -30.98 -18.88
CA ASN A 16 4.33 -30.02 -19.26
C ASN A 16 4.98 -29.38 -18.03
N SER A 17 6.24 -29.72 -17.78
CA SER A 17 7.03 -29.24 -16.63
C SER A 17 7.32 -27.74 -16.66
N ARG A 18 7.08 -27.06 -17.78
CA ARG A 18 7.21 -25.61 -17.96
C ARG A 18 5.89 -24.85 -17.71
N LEU A 19 4.76 -25.55 -17.61
CA LEU A 19 3.46 -24.93 -17.38
C LEU A 19 3.02 -25.11 -15.92
N TRP A 20 2.49 -24.02 -15.36
CA TRP A 20 1.96 -23.95 -14.01
C TRP A 20 0.47 -23.61 -14.06
N LYS A 21 -0.31 -24.29 -13.23
CA LYS A 21 -1.71 -23.98 -12.96
C LYS A 21 -1.79 -23.28 -11.60
N VAL A 22 -2.37 -22.09 -11.59
CA VAL A 22 -2.62 -21.31 -10.37
C VAL A 22 -4.13 -21.28 -10.15
N GLN A 23 -4.57 -21.71 -8.97
CA GLN A 23 -5.95 -21.56 -8.54
C GLN A 23 -6.16 -20.11 -8.05
N LEU A 24 -7.09 -19.39 -8.66
CA LEU A 24 -7.50 -18.06 -8.21
C LEU A 24 -8.95 -18.12 -7.75
N THR A 25 -9.23 -17.61 -6.56
CA THR A 25 -10.59 -17.46 -6.03
C THR A 25 -10.93 -15.98 -5.93
N LEU A 26 -11.99 -15.55 -6.60
CA LEU A 26 -12.51 -14.19 -6.46
C LEU A 26 -12.95 -13.99 -5.01
N THR A 27 -12.44 -12.95 -4.36
CA THR A 27 -12.83 -12.59 -3.00
C THR A 27 -14.05 -11.66 -3.03
N ASP A 28 -14.78 -11.61 -1.91
CA ASP A 28 -15.87 -10.65 -1.69
C ASP A 28 -15.66 -9.86 -0.39
N GLU A 29 -16.60 -8.96 -0.08
CA GLU A 29 -16.54 -8.09 1.10
C GLU A 29 -16.58 -8.85 2.44
N ASN A 30 -17.03 -10.10 2.45
CA ASN A 30 -17.10 -10.95 3.64
C ASN A 30 -15.87 -11.84 3.79
N ASP A 31 -14.84 -11.64 2.96
CA ASP A 31 -13.62 -12.43 3.02
C ASP A 31 -12.87 -12.18 4.35
N PRO A 32 -12.70 -13.20 5.21
CA PRO A 32 -12.16 -13.01 6.56
C PRO A 32 -10.68 -12.60 6.57
N GLN A 33 -9.92 -12.98 5.55
CA GLN A 33 -8.51 -12.57 5.45
C GLN A 33 -8.39 -11.13 5.00
N LEU A 34 -9.24 -10.69 4.06
CA LEU A 34 -9.33 -9.27 3.69
C LEU A 34 -9.79 -8.41 4.87
N ALA A 35 -10.77 -8.88 5.63
CA ALA A 35 -11.22 -8.20 6.85
C ALA A 35 -10.08 -8.06 7.88
N THR A 36 -9.34 -9.16 8.13
CA THR A 36 -8.19 -9.17 9.04
C THR A 36 -7.07 -8.24 8.56
N LEU A 37 -6.75 -8.26 7.27
CA LEU A 37 -5.75 -7.38 6.67
C LEU A 37 -6.15 -5.90 6.84
N THR A 38 -7.40 -5.58 6.54
CA THR A 38 -7.97 -4.24 6.67
C THR A 38 -7.90 -3.75 8.12
N GLN A 39 -8.27 -4.60 9.09
CA GLN A 39 -8.16 -4.27 10.51
C GLN A 39 -6.71 -4.00 10.93
N ARG A 40 -5.77 -4.85 10.53
CA ARG A 40 -4.34 -4.65 10.84
C ARG A 40 -3.80 -3.35 10.25
N MET A 41 -4.20 -3.00 9.03
CA MET A 41 -3.85 -1.72 8.42
C MET A 41 -4.41 -0.56 9.24
N GLN A 42 -5.67 -0.64 9.69
CA GLN A 42 -6.28 0.41 10.52
C GLN A 42 -5.59 0.56 11.88
N GLU A 43 -5.23 -0.54 12.53
CA GLU A 43 -4.50 -0.55 13.81
C GLU A 43 -3.09 0.03 13.67
N ALA A 44 -2.36 -0.36 12.62
CA ALA A 44 -1.03 0.18 12.34
C ALA A 44 -1.02 1.68 12.05
N LEU A 45 -2.15 2.22 11.57
CA LEU A 45 -2.33 3.63 11.26
C LEU A 45 -3.01 4.40 12.42
N TYR A 46 -3.17 3.79 13.60
CA TYR A 46 -3.83 4.45 14.73
C TYR A 46 -2.91 5.49 15.38
N GLY A 47 -3.36 6.75 15.45
CA GLY A 47 -2.67 7.84 16.15
C GLY A 47 -2.16 8.98 15.27
N SER A 48 -2.07 8.80 13.95
CA SER A 48 -1.69 9.86 13.01
C SER A 48 -2.89 10.66 12.50
N THR A 49 -2.65 11.86 11.95
CA THR A 49 -3.72 12.67 11.33
C THR A 49 -4.31 11.93 10.11
N ALA A 50 -5.53 12.28 9.68
CA ALA A 50 -6.20 11.58 8.57
C ALA A 50 -5.34 11.54 7.29
N TRP A 51 -4.58 12.61 7.02
CA TRP A 51 -3.69 12.72 5.88
C TRP A 51 -2.38 11.95 6.05
N GLU A 52 -1.80 11.96 7.25
CA GLU A 52 -0.63 11.13 7.56
C GLU A 52 -0.96 9.64 7.41
N ARG A 53 -2.13 9.20 7.89
CA ARG A 53 -2.60 7.81 7.72
C ARG A 53 -2.67 7.42 6.25
N LEU A 54 -3.24 8.30 5.42
CA LEU A 54 -3.36 8.05 4.00
C LEU A 54 -1.98 7.95 3.34
N GLY A 55 -1.07 8.87 3.64
CA GLY A 55 0.27 8.86 3.08
C GLY A 55 1.10 7.65 3.53
N ASP A 56 1.02 7.27 4.81
CA ASP A 56 1.65 6.06 5.34
C ASP A 56 1.11 4.80 4.66
N LEU A 57 -0.21 4.72 4.45
CA LEU A 57 -0.83 3.61 3.73
C LEU A 57 -0.29 3.53 2.30
N LEU A 58 -0.29 4.65 1.56
CA LEU A 58 0.20 4.72 0.18
C LEU A 58 1.66 4.26 0.07
N ILE A 59 2.52 4.63 1.03
CA ILE A 59 3.90 4.15 1.11
C ILE A 59 3.93 2.62 1.34
N GLN A 60 3.15 2.10 2.29
CA GLN A 60 3.13 0.68 2.64
C GLN A 60 2.68 -0.22 1.49
N VAL A 61 1.71 0.23 0.68
CA VAL A 61 1.21 -0.53 -0.46
C VAL A 61 1.97 -0.24 -1.77
N GLY A 62 3.03 0.57 -1.71
CA GLY A 62 3.92 0.84 -2.84
C GLY A 62 3.43 1.88 -3.85
N HIS A 63 2.37 2.63 -3.52
CA HIS A 63 1.85 3.72 -4.35
C HIS A 63 2.63 5.02 -4.15
N PHE A 64 3.95 4.98 -4.43
CA PHE A 64 4.87 6.08 -4.12
C PHE A 64 4.53 7.39 -4.84
N ASN A 65 4.13 7.35 -6.12
CA ASN A 65 3.75 8.55 -6.86
C ASN A 65 2.54 9.26 -6.23
N GLN A 66 1.54 8.50 -5.78
CA GLN A 66 0.35 9.05 -5.14
C GLN A 66 0.68 9.60 -3.74
N ALA A 67 1.60 8.96 -3.01
CA ALA A 67 2.09 9.50 -1.74
C ALA A 67 2.86 10.82 -1.95
N ASP A 68 3.68 10.90 -2.99
CA ASP A 68 4.42 12.11 -3.37
C ASP A 68 3.47 13.26 -3.73
N GLU A 69 2.46 13.00 -4.56
CA GLU A 69 1.41 13.97 -4.90
C GLU A 69 0.68 14.47 -3.64
N LEU A 70 0.24 13.56 -2.77
CA LEU A 70 -0.44 13.88 -1.52
C LEU A 70 0.38 14.84 -0.64
N TYR A 71 1.63 14.50 -0.36
CA TYR A 71 2.47 15.31 0.51
C TYR A 71 2.87 16.65 -0.12
N ASN A 72 3.03 16.71 -1.45
CA ASN A 72 3.25 17.97 -2.14
C ASN A 72 2.01 18.89 -2.11
N GLU A 73 0.80 18.35 -2.19
CA GLU A 73 -0.42 19.14 -1.98
C GLU A 73 -0.51 19.65 -0.54
N LEU A 74 -0.28 18.80 0.46
CA LEU A 74 -0.28 19.22 1.88
C LEU A 74 0.76 20.29 2.18
N LEU A 75 1.91 20.25 1.49
CA LEU A 75 2.98 21.24 1.66
C LEU A 75 2.53 22.65 1.24
N LYS A 76 1.62 22.78 0.27
CA LYS A 76 1.10 24.09 -0.18
C LYS A 76 0.28 24.80 0.90
N ASP A 77 -0.39 24.02 1.75
CA ASP A 77 -1.26 24.51 2.82
C ASP A 77 -0.55 24.57 4.19
N ALA A 78 0.72 24.18 4.26
CA ALA A 78 1.48 24.18 5.50
C ALA A 78 1.76 25.62 5.98
N SER A 79 1.27 25.94 7.18
CA SER A 79 1.30 27.31 7.72
C SER A 79 2.47 27.62 8.65
N ASN A 80 3.27 26.61 9.00
CA ASN A 80 4.40 26.75 9.92
C ASN A 80 5.53 25.75 9.64
N ASP A 81 6.73 26.10 10.11
CA ASP A 81 7.95 25.33 9.88
C ASP A 81 7.88 23.90 10.42
N SER A 82 7.15 23.67 11.52
CA SER A 82 6.99 22.33 12.10
C SER A 82 6.21 21.43 11.14
N ALA A 83 5.07 21.90 10.63
CA ALA A 83 4.26 21.16 9.68
C ALA A 83 5.04 20.90 8.37
N MET A 84 5.80 21.88 7.90
CA MET A 84 6.67 21.70 6.74
C MET A 84 7.75 20.64 6.98
N ALA A 85 8.39 20.65 8.15
CA ALA A 85 9.42 19.67 8.52
C ALA A 85 8.85 18.24 8.54
N ASP A 86 7.65 18.06 9.11
CA ASP A 86 6.97 16.77 9.13
C ASP A 86 6.65 16.29 7.70
N ILE A 87 6.12 17.16 6.84
CA ILE A 87 5.81 16.83 5.44
C ILE A 87 7.08 16.49 4.64
N TYR A 88 8.16 17.25 4.80
CA TYR A 88 9.45 16.94 4.15
C TYR A 88 10.04 15.62 4.64
N HIS A 89 9.90 15.30 5.93
CA HIS A 89 10.28 13.99 6.46
C HIS A 89 9.53 12.87 5.74
N GLN A 90 8.22 13.03 5.54
CA GLN A 90 7.41 12.04 4.82
C GLN A 90 7.81 11.91 3.35
N LEU A 91 8.04 13.02 2.64
CA LEU A 91 8.55 12.99 1.25
C LEU A 91 9.89 12.25 1.16
N GLY A 92 10.78 12.45 2.13
CA GLY A 92 12.04 11.70 2.23
C GLY A 92 11.80 10.19 2.39
N ARG A 93 10.83 9.79 3.22
CA ARG A 93 10.41 8.38 3.36
C ARG A 93 9.89 7.80 2.05
N VAL A 94 9.06 8.55 1.31
CA VAL A 94 8.54 8.14 -0.02
C VAL A 94 9.70 7.81 -0.95
N LYS A 95 10.64 8.75 -1.15
CA LYS A 95 11.77 8.55 -2.06
C LYS A 95 12.70 7.42 -1.61
N SER A 96 12.92 7.28 -0.31
CA SER A 96 13.73 6.18 0.22
C SER A 96 13.10 4.82 -0.03
N GLN A 97 11.77 4.69 0.09
CA GLN A 97 11.09 3.44 -0.19
C GLN A 97 11.04 3.17 -1.69
N GLN A 98 10.68 4.17 -2.51
CA GLN A 98 10.70 4.05 -3.97
C GLN A 98 12.03 3.50 -4.49
N GLY A 99 13.16 4.08 -4.06
CA GLY A 99 14.49 3.60 -4.46
C GLY A 99 14.88 2.21 -3.95
N ARG A 100 14.17 1.63 -2.96
CA ARG A 100 14.35 0.22 -2.54
C ARG A 100 13.59 -0.75 -3.44
N TYR A 101 12.47 -0.33 -4.02
CA TYR A 101 11.64 -1.16 -4.91
C TYR A 101 12.01 -1.02 -6.39
N GLU A 102 12.86 -0.05 -6.75
CA GLU A 102 13.45 0.09 -8.09
C GLU A 102 14.73 -0.76 -8.30
N LYS A 103 15.20 -1.49 -7.28
CA LYS A 103 16.40 -2.36 -7.33
C LYS A 103 16.05 -3.84 -7.38
#